data_AF-A0A7Y2DEP6-F1
#
_entry.id   AF-A0A7Y2DEP6-F1
#
_cell.length_a   1.000
_cell.length_b   1.000
_cell.length_c   1.000
_cell.angle_alpha   90.00
_cell.angle_beta   90.00
_cell.angle_gamma   90.00
#
_symmetry.space_group_name_H-M   'P 1'
#
loop_
_entity.id
_entity.type
_entity.pdbx_description
1 polymer ?
#
loop_
_entity_poly.entity_id
_entity_poly.type
_entity_poly.pdbx_seq_one_letter_code
_entity_poly.pdbx_strand_id
1 'polypeptide(L)'
;AKAAGGYDNTLMSFHPQPKEGGGSSTWFHNARWLDFNMHQTGHCANHGTYQHIENDFKLNPTKPTLDGEPLYEDHPNCFNAKEQGYSIAEDIRRIMYWNVFAGACGQTYGCHDVWQMYSLEREGINTPLRPWPVALDLPMANQVKHLKNLMLSRPYLTRIPDQAMIVEEQEENNDFVVATRDGRGTYALIYFPTGKTTTLDLSNLNGDKFISHWYDPRTGNAFAGPSINASHAAEIIPPTSGKGHDWVLVIDDLSQKFDAHGKTDR
;
A
#
# COMPACT_ATOMS: atom_id res chain seq x y z
N ALA A 1 -25.26 4.68 13.04
CA ALA A 1 -26.06 5.39 12.02
C ALA A 1 -26.86 6.57 12.60
N LYS A 2 -27.90 6.37 13.44
CA LYS A 2 -28.76 7.49 13.91
C LYS A 2 -28.00 8.66 14.55
N ALA A 3 -27.00 8.40 15.39
CA ALA A 3 -26.18 9.43 16.02
C ALA A 3 -25.24 10.18 15.05
N ALA A 4 -25.00 9.63 13.85
CA ALA A 4 -24.16 10.21 12.81
C ALA A 4 -24.98 10.78 11.62
N GLY A 5 -26.30 10.93 11.78
CA GLY A 5 -27.18 11.47 10.73
C GLY A 5 -27.83 10.43 9.82
N GLY A 6 -27.72 9.14 10.12
CA GLY A 6 -28.32 8.04 9.34
C GLY A 6 -27.36 7.37 8.36
N TYR A 7 -27.84 6.35 7.64
CA TYR A 7 -27.02 5.58 6.69
C TYR A 7 -26.69 6.39 5.42
N ASP A 8 -27.52 7.36 5.05
CA ASP A 8 -27.29 8.18 3.85
C ASP A 8 -26.21 9.27 4.05
N ASN A 9 -25.81 9.53 5.30
CA ASN A 9 -24.90 10.62 5.66
C ASN A 9 -23.57 10.14 6.25
N THR A 10 -23.36 8.83 6.39
CA THR A 10 -22.15 8.28 7.01
C THR A 10 -21.86 6.89 6.47
N LEU A 11 -20.64 6.71 5.97
CA LEU A 11 -20.14 5.39 5.60
C LEU A 11 -19.89 4.52 6.85
N MET A 12 -20.15 3.23 6.74
CA MET A 12 -19.99 2.26 7.81
C MET A 12 -19.23 1.02 7.32
N SER A 13 -18.34 0.54 8.18
CA SER A 13 -17.61 -0.71 7.99
C SER A 13 -17.57 -1.52 9.29
N PHE A 14 -16.87 -2.64 9.29
CA PHE A 14 -16.72 -3.53 10.44
C PHE A 14 -15.26 -3.92 10.59
N HIS A 15 -14.67 -3.68 11.76
CA HIS A 15 -13.32 -4.13 12.07
C HIS A 15 -13.34 -5.63 12.45
N PRO A 16 -12.75 -6.52 11.65
CA PRO A 16 -12.76 -7.96 11.94
C PRO A 16 -11.63 -8.34 12.91
N GLN A 17 -11.65 -9.60 13.35
CA GLN A 17 -10.44 -10.27 13.83
C GLN A 17 -9.61 -10.73 12.61
N PRO A 18 -8.29 -11.01 12.76
CA PRO A 18 -7.49 -11.57 11.67
C PRO A 18 -8.12 -12.85 11.13
N LYS A 19 -8.28 -12.94 9.81
CA LYS A 19 -8.90 -14.09 9.14
C LYS A 19 -8.22 -14.37 7.82
N GLU A 20 -7.77 -15.61 7.64
CA GLU A 20 -7.21 -16.05 6.36
C GLU A 20 -8.27 -15.96 5.25
N GLY A 21 -7.88 -15.37 4.11
CA GLY A 21 -8.73 -15.27 2.92
C GLY A 21 -9.95 -14.35 3.06
N GLY A 22 -9.96 -13.43 4.04
CA GLY A 22 -11.06 -12.48 4.17
C GLY A 22 -10.90 -11.52 5.33
N GLY A 23 -11.91 -10.68 5.52
CA GLY A 23 -12.02 -9.76 6.65
C GLY A 23 -13.47 -9.65 7.04
N SER A 24 -13.97 -8.43 7.24
CA SER A 24 -15.41 -8.17 7.36
C SER A 24 -16.25 -8.73 6.20
N SER A 25 -15.66 -8.82 5.00
CA SER A 25 -16.27 -9.43 3.82
C SER A 25 -16.76 -10.86 4.04
N THR A 26 -16.09 -11.63 4.90
CA THR A 26 -16.44 -13.01 5.25
C THR A 26 -17.89 -13.14 5.73
N TRP A 27 -18.38 -12.14 6.48
CA TRP A 27 -19.70 -12.18 7.11
C TRP A 27 -20.66 -11.15 6.52
N PHE A 28 -20.14 -10.00 6.09
CA PHE A 28 -20.96 -8.81 5.86
C PHE A 28 -20.81 -8.23 4.46
N HIS A 29 -20.12 -8.89 3.53
CA HIS A 29 -19.91 -8.34 2.19
C HIS A 29 -21.22 -7.90 1.51
N ASN A 30 -22.30 -8.68 1.66
CA ASN A 30 -23.62 -8.37 1.09
C ASN A 30 -24.55 -7.62 2.06
N ALA A 31 -24.08 -7.28 3.25
CA ALA A 31 -24.88 -6.52 4.20
C ALA A 31 -25.11 -5.10 3.67
N ARG A 32 -26.38 -4.66 3.63
CA ARG A 32 -26.76 -3.32 3.16
C ARG A 32 -26.09 -2.19 3.96
N TRP A 33 -25.80 -2.41 5.23
CA TRP A 33 -25.19 -1.42 6.10
C TRP A 33 -23.66 -1.34 5.95
N LEU A 34 -23.02 -2.28 5.25
CA LEU A 34 -21.57 -2.31 5.06
C LEU A 34 -21.21 -1.65 3.72
N ASP A 35 -20.70 -0.42 3.78
CA ASP A 35 -20.35 0.37 2.60
C ASP A 35 -19.00 -0.05 1.99
N PHE A 36 -18.05 -0.45 2.83
CA PHE A 36 -16.74 -0.95 2.41
C PHE A 36 -16.25 -2.04 3.36
N ASN A 37 -15.44 -2.97 2.84
CA ASN A 37 -14.81 -4.00 3.65
C ASN A 37 -13.58 -3.44 4.38
N MET A 38 -13.27 -4.01 5.53
CA MET A 38 -12.05 -3.80 6.29
C MET A 38 -11.38 -5.12 6.67
N HIS A 39 -10.05 -5.10 6.75
CA HIS A 39 -9.18 -6.18 7.22
C HIS A 39 -8.39 -5.76 8.46
N GLN A 40 -7.94 -6.77 9.21
CA GLN A 40 -6.83 -6.69 10.15
C GLN A 40 -5.79 -7.72 9.68
N THR A 41 -4.67 -7.26 9.10
CA THR A 41 -3.62 -8.14 8.59
C THR A 41 -2.35 -8.15 9.46
N GLY A 42 -2.28 -7.27 10.47
CA GLY A 42 -1.21 -7.28 11.46
C GLY A 42 -1.16 -8.57 12.30
N HIS A 43 -0.07 -8.86 13.02
CA HIS A 43 1.11 -8.03 13.28
C HIS A 43 2.41 -8.77 12.93
N CYS A 44 2.47 -9.39 11.75
CA CYS A 44 3.64 -10.10 11.23
C CYS A 44 4.16 -9.45 9.93
N ALA A 45 5.47 -9.20 9.84
CA ALA A 45 6.08 -8.48 8.70
C ALA A 45 6.23 -9.29 7.40
N ASN A 46 6.26 -10.62 7.49
CA ASN A 46 6.61 -11.51 6.37
C ASN A 46 5.39 -12.24 5.78
N HIS A 47 4.23 -11.58 5.74
CA HIS A 47 2.99 -12.12 5.18
C HIS A 47 2.52 -11.27 3.99
N GLY A 48 2.02 -11.92 2.94
CA GLY A 48 1.50 -11.27 1.74
C GLY A 48 0.13 -10.61 1.96
N THR A 49 0.07 -9.49 2.68
CA THR A 49 -1.20 -8.82 3.04
C THR A 49 -2.03 -8.42 1.82
N TYR A 50 -1.39 -8.17 0.67
CA TYR A 50 -2.04 -7.90 -0.61
C TYR A 50 -3.05 -8.99 -1.02
N GLN A 51 -2.83 -10.25 -0.66
CA GLN A 51 -3.72 -11.36 -1.01
C GLN A 51 -5.12 -11.19 -0.39
N HIS A 52 -5.22 -10.61 0.81
CA HIS A 52 -6.50 -10.30 1.44
C HIS A 52 -7.29 -9.24 0.65
N ILE A 53 -6.58 -8.23 0.17
CA ILE A 53 -7.15 -7.15 -0.65
C ILE A 53 -7.60 -7.70 -2.01
N GLU A 54 -6.76 -8.50 -2.67
CA GLU A 54 -7.10 -9.12 -3.95
C GLU A 54 -8.33 -10.02 -3.84
N ASN A 55 -8.44 -10.78 -2.75
CA ASN A 55 -9.59 -11.63 -2.50
C ASN A 55 -10.88 -10.80 -2.43
N ASP A 56 -10.87 -9.70 -1.66
CA ASP A 56 -12.02 -8.79 -1.58
C ASP A 56 -12.34 -8.12 -2.92
N PHE A 57 -11.32 -7.75 -3.69
CA PHE A 57 -11.49 -7.10 -5.00
C PHE A 57 -12.20 -8.03 -6.00
N LYS A 58 -12.01 -9.35 -5.87
CA LYS A 58 -12.64 -10.38 -6.71
C LYS A 58 -14.09 -10.71 -6.30
N LEU A 59 -14.59 -10.19 -5.19
CA LEU A 59 -15.97 -10.42 -4.75
C LEU A 59 -16.99 -9.67 -5.62
N ASN A 60 -18.24 -10.14 -5.63
CA ASN A 60 -19.33 -9.55 -6.39
C ASN A 60 -20.51 -9.18 -5.46
N PRO A 61 -20.98 -7.92 -5.47
CA PRO A 61 -20.42 -6.79 -6.23
C PRO A 61 -19.05 -6.35 -5.69
N THR A 62 -18.14 -5.92 -6.56
CA THR A 62 -16.87 -5.34 -6.10
C THR A 62 -17.15 -4.14 -5.19
N LYS A 63 -16.61 -4.16 -3.97
CA LYS A 63 -16.74 -3.09 -2.98
C LYS A 63 -15.37 -2.54 -2.62
N PRO A 64 -15.25 -1.25 -2.23
CA PRO A 64 -14.01 -0.75 -1.66
C PRO A 64 -13.58 -1.61 -0.46
N THR A 65 -12.28 -1.80 -0.31
CA THR A 65 -11.69 -2.50 0.83
C THR A 65 -10.47 -1.72 1.33
N LEU A 66 -10.18 -1.82 2.62
CA LEU A 66 -8.99 -1.24 3.22
C LEU A 66 -8.44 -2.13 4.33
N ASP A 67 -7.12 -2.09 4.52
CA ASP A 67 -6.50 -2.69 5.70
C ASP A 67 -6.57 -1.68 6.86
N GLY A 68 -7.43 -1.99 7.83
CA GLY A 68 -7.78 -1.12 8.94
C GLY A 68 -6.84 -1.26 10.12
N GLU A 69 -6.18 -2.40 10.22
CA GLU A 69 -5.17 -2.72 11.22
C GLU A 69 -4.05 -3.57 10.59
N PRO A 70 -3.11 -2.92 9.87
CA PRO A 70 -1.88 -3.58 9.43
C PRO A 70 -0.95 -3.85 10.63
N LEU A 71 0.22 -4.40 10.34
CA LEU A 71 1.38 -4.30 11.24
C LEU A 71 1.61 -2.83 11.64
N TYR A 72 1.78 -2.58 12.94
CA TYR A 72 2.10 -1.25 13.46
C TYR A 72 3.60 -1.01 13.49
N GLU A 73 4.07 0.22 13.26
CA GLU A 73 5.49 0.58 13.44
C GLU A 73 5.92 0.33 14.90
N ASP A 74 7.09 -0.27 15.07
CA ASP A 74 7.65 -0.70 16.36
C ASP A 74 6.77 -1.65 17.18
N HIS A 75 5.91 -2.44 16.54
CA HIS A 75 5.24 -3.56 17.18
C HIS A 75 6.16 -4.78 17.26
N PRO A 76 6.15 -5.56 18.35
CA PRO A 76 6.78 -6.88 18.38
C PRO A 76 6.35 -7.73 17.20
N ASN A 77 7.29 -8.13 16.33
CA ASN A 77 6.96 -8.94 15.16
C ASN A 77 6.31 -10.25 15.62
N CYS A 78 5.10 -10.53 15.11
CA CYS A 78 4.26 -11.66 15.51
C CYS A 78 4.08 -11.80 17.03
N PHE A 79 4.02 -10.68 17.76
CA PHE A 79 3.95 -10.66 19.23
C PHE A 79 5.16 -11.29 19.95
N ASN A 80 6.29 -11.48 19.25
CA ASN A 80 7.48 -12.16 19.76
C ASN A 80 8.74 -11.29 19.59
N ALA A 81 8.84 -10.21 20.38
CA ALA A 81 9.97 -9.29 20.35
C ALA A 81 11.32 -9.96 20.64
N LYS A 82 11.33 -11.00 21.48
CA LYS A 82 12.56 -11.67 21.93
C LYS A 82 13.28 -12.37 20.79
N GLU A 83 12.53 -12.99 19.88
CA GLU A 83 13.10 -13.80 18.79
C GLU A 83 13.02 -13.08 17.44
N GLN A 84 11.98 -12.26 17.22
CA GLN A 84 11.70 -11.62 15.93
C GLN A 84 11.93 -10.11 15.92
N GLY A 85 12.28 -9.53 17.07
CA GLY A 85 12.46 -8.09 17.21
C GLY A 85 11.17 -7.31 16.98
N TYR A 86 11.33 -6.07 16.54
CA TYR A 86 10.24 -5.13 16.27
C TYR A 86 10.18 -4.83 14.78
N SER A 87 8.97 -4.61 14.29
CA SER A 87 8.73 -4.13 12.93
C SER A 87 9.36 -2.77 12.71
N ILE A 88 9.94 -2.55 11.53
CA ILE A 88 10.59 -1.30 11.17
C ILE A 88 9.83 -0.58 10.05
N ALA A 89 10.17 0.68 9.80
CA ALA A 89 9.52 1.52 8.79
C ALA A 89 9.40 0.85 7.39
N GLU A 90 10.40 0.09 6.99
CA GLU A 90 10.38 -0.67 5.73
C GLU A 90 9.26 -1.70 5.67
N ASP A 91 9.03 -2.45 6.75
CA ASP A 91 7.97 -3.47 6.80
C ASP A 91 6.61 -2.82 6.58
N ILE A 92 6.41 -1.66 7.21
CA ILE A 92 5.18 -0.89 7.09
C ILE A 92 5.02 -0.35 5.67
N ARG A 93 6.05 0.29 5.06
CA ARG A 93 5.96 0.76 3.67
C ARG A 93 5.61 -0.37 2.72
N ARG A 94 6.29 -1.52 2.84
CA ARG A 94 6.02 -2.69 2.00
C ARG A 94 4.54 -3.10 2.07
N ILE A 95 4.00 -3.30 3.27
CA ILE A 95 2.60 -3.67 3.49
C ILE A 95 1.64 -2.63 2.90
N MET A 96 1.87 -1.34 3.18
CA MET A 96 0.97 -0.28 2.73
C MET A 96 0.92 -0.16 1.20
N TYR A 97 2.07 -0.21 0.53
CA TYR A 97 2.13 -0.14 -0.93
C TYR A 97 1.57 -1.42 -1.57
N TRP A 98 1.90 -2.59 -1.02
CA TRP A 98 1.28 -3.87 -1.42
C TRP A 98 -0.24 -3.81 -1.41
N ASN A 99 -0.84 -3.42 -0.28
CA ASN A 99 -2.28 -3.37 -0.13
C ASN A 99 -2.94 -2.39 -1.12
N VAL A 100 -2.41 -1.18 -1.25
CA VAL A 100 -3.00 -0.16 -2.13
C VAL A 100 -2.86 -0.53 -3.62
N PHE A 101 -1.73 -1.11 -4.01
CA PHE A 101 -1.50 -1.54 -5.39
C PHE A 101 -2.35 -2.76 -5.75
N ALA A 102 -2.66 -3.63 -4.77
CA ALA A 102 -3.58 -4.75 -4.92
C ALA A 102 -5.06 -4.35 -5.02
N GLY A 103 -5.40 -3.07 -4.84
CA GLY A 103 -6.75 -2.55 -5.05
C GLY A 103 -7.41 -1.95 -3.82
N ALA A 104 -6.71 -1.81 -2.69
CA ALA A 104 -7.28 -1.12 -1.53
C ALA A 104 -7.56 0.34 -1.87
N CYS A 105 -8.65 0.88 -1.32
CA CYS A 105 -9.06 2.28 -1.50
C CYS A 105 -8.30 3.25 -0.59
N GLY A 106 -7.26 2.76 0.09
CA GLY A 106 -6.50 3.49 1.08
C GLY A 106 -5.82 2.53 2.04
N GLN A 107 -5.27 3.08 3.12
CA GLN A 107 -4.52 2.33 4.10
C GLN A 107 -4.58 3.05 5.45
N THR A 108 -4.81 2.32 6.53
CA THR A 108 -4.62 2.82 7.89
C THR A 108 -3.16 2.61 8.29
N TYR A 109 -2.60 3.56 9.04
CA TYR A 109 -1.30 3.45 9.68
C TYR A 109 -1.49 3.29 11.19
N GLY A 110 -0.68 2.45 11.82
CA GLY A 110 -0.61 2.35 13.28
C GLY A 110 0.83 2.31 13.76
N CYS A 111 1.01 2.74 15.01
CA CYS A 111 2.28 2.72 15.72
C CYS A 111 2.04 2.13 17.11
N HIS A 112 2.90 1.20 17.52
CA HIS A 112 2.75 0.43 18.75
C HIS A 112 2.69 1.31 20.00
N ASP A 113 3.51 2.36 20.03
CA ASP A 113 3.55 3.29 21.16
C ASP A 113 2.31 4.21 21.17
N VAL A 114 1.81 4.61 19.99
CA VAL A 114 0.75 5.61 19.83
C VAL A 114 -0.64 5.06 20.10
N TRP A 115 -0.98 3.86 19.60
CA TRP A 115 -2.36 3.33 19.74
C TRP A 115 -2.78 3.19 21.20
N GLN A 116 -1.82 2.84 22.07
CA GLN A 116 -2.04 2.68 23.51
C GLN A 116 -1.71 3.95 24.30
N MET A 117 -1.30 5.04 23.64
CA MET A 117 -0.86 6.28 24.27
C MET A 117 0.18 6.02 25.36
N TYR A 118 1.18 5.19 25.07
CA TYR A 118 2.14 4.73 26.09
C TYR A 118 2.84 5.91 26.78
N SER A 119 2.95 5.83 28.10
CA SER A 119 3.73 6.74 28.93
C SER A 119 4.47 5.95 30.00
N LEU A 120 5.57 6.50 30.52
CA LEU A 120 6.37 5.87 31.57
C LEU A 120 5.61 5.73 32.91
N GLU A 121 4.43 6.33 33.04
CA GLU A 121 3.58 6.29 34.23
C GLU A 121 2.64 5.08 34.26
N ARG A 122 2.58 4.29 33.17
CA ARG A 122 1.66 3.16 33.02
C ARG A 122 2.41 1.94 32.53
N GLU A 123 1.90 0.77 32.91
CA GLU A 123 2.38 -0.49 32.33
C GLU A 123 1.98 -0.55 30.85
N GLY A 124 2.98 -0.75 29.98
CA GLY A 124 2.78 -0.86 28.55
C GLY A 124 2.32 -2.25 28.12
N ILE A 125 1.48 -2.30 27.09
CA ILE A 125 1.01 -3.56 26.48
C ILE A 125 2.02 -4.00 25.42
N ASN A 126 2.45 -5.26 25.51
CA ASN A 126 3.38 -5.89 24.57
C ASN A 126 4.68 -5.08 24.40
N THR A 127 5.29 -4.66 25.52
CA THR A 127 6.64 -4.06 25.57
C THR A 127 6.83 -2.88 24.59
N PRO A 128 6.10 -1.76 24.75
CA PRO A 128 6.33 -0.56 23.94
C PRO A 128 7.73 0.01 24.17
N LEU A 129 8.26 0.67 23.15
CA LEU A 129 9.66 1.10 23.11
C LEU A 129 9.87 2.51 23.63
N ARG A 130 8.88 3.40 23.50
CA ARG A 130 9.01 4.81 23.91
C ARG A 130 7.66 5.50 24.12
N PRO A 131 7.60 6.58 24.91
CA PRO A 131 6.36 7.34 25.08
C PRO A 131 5.77 7.83 23.75
N TRP A 132 4.45 7.80 23.63
CA TRP A 132 3.74 8.11 22.37
C TRP A 132 4.08 9.48 21.75
N PRO A 133 4.36 10.57 22.50
CA PRO A 133 4.71 11.83 21.86
C PRO A 133 6.03 11.76 21.10
N VAL A 134 6.98 10.93 21.56
CA VAL A 134 8.25 10.68 20.88
C VAL A 134 8.03 9.83 19.63
N ALA A 135 7.08 8.89 19.69
CA ALA A 135 6.75 8.03 18.56
C ALA A 135 6.09 8.76 17.38
N LEU A 136 5.57 9.99 17.59
CA LEU A 136 5.04 10.83 16.51
C LEU A 136 6.11 11.24 15.49
N ASP A 137 7.39 11.24 15.89
CA ASP A 137 8.52 11.58 15.02
C ASP A 137 9.14 10.35 14.33
N LEU A 138 8.55 9.17 14.47
CA LEU A 138 9.04 7.98 13.79
C LEU A 138 8.96 8.13 12.26
N PRO A 139 9.81 7.41 11.51
CA PRO A 139 9.88 7.55 10.06
C PRO A 139 8.52 7.34 9.39
N MET A 140 7.74 6.30 9.74
CA MET A 140 6.48 6.06 9.06
C MET A 140 5.40 7.08 9.34
N ALA A 141 5.36 7.64 10.55
CA ALA A 141 4.46 8.75 10.87
C ALA A 141 4.63 9.92 9.87
N ASN A 142 5.84 10.10 9.33
CA ASN A 142 6.16 11.13 8.35
C ASN A 142 6.14 10.64 6.89
N GLN A 143 6.14 9.33 6.63
CA GLN A 143 6.22 8.75 5.28
C GLN A 143 4.86 8.32 4.71
N VAL A 144 3.84 8.04 5.54
CA VAL A 144 2.49 7.64 5.10
C VAL A 144 1.89 8.61 4.08
N LYS A 145 2.19 9.91 4.22
CA LYS A 145 1.75 10.96 3.29
C LYS A 145 2.26 10.77 1.86
N HIS A 146 3.41 10.12 1.67
CA HIS A 146 4.00 9.91 0.35
C HIS A 146 3.15 8.96 -0.50
N LEU A 147 2.60 7.90 0.11
CA LEU A 147 1.62 7.04 -0.56
C LEU A 147 0.38 7.84 -0.97
N LYS A 148 -0.21 8.62 -0.06
CA LYS A 148 -1.36 9.48 -0.37
C LYS A 148 -1.07 10.40 -1.55
N ASN A 149 0.03 11.13 -1.51
CA ASN A 149 0.38 12.10 -2.55
C ASN A 149 0.64 11.43 -3.91
N LEU A 150 1.29 10.26 -3.92
CA LEU A 150 1.48 9.47 -5.13
C LEU A 150 0.13 9.04 -5.73
N MET A 151 -0.75 8.42 -4.92
CA MET A 151 -2.03 7.92 -5.42
C MET A 151 -2.97 9.04 -5.90
N LEU A 152 -2.89 10.23 -5.29
CA LEU A 152 -3.69 11.40 -5.70
C LEU A 152 -3.07 12.19 -6.86
N SER A 153 -1.85 11.86 -7.29
CA SER A 153 -1.18 12.54 -8.41
C SER A 153 -1.69 12.09 -9.78
N ARG A 154 -2.49 11.02 -9.84
CA ARG A 154 -3.04 10.43 -11.07
C ARG A 154 -4.55 10.20 -10.94
N PRO A 155 -5.30 9.99 -12.04
CA PRO A 155 -6.71 9.64 -11.99
C PRO A 155 -6.99 8.46 -11.04
N TYR A 156 -7.66 8.76 -9.93
CA TYR A 156 -7.78 7.84 -8.81
C TYR A 156 -8.87 6.76 -9.06
N LEU A 157 -10.02 7.16 -9.58
CA LEU A 157 -11.21 6.31 -9.68
C LEU A 157 -11.18 5.30 -10.84
N THR A 158 -10.27 5.48 -11.80
CA THR A 158 -10.09 4.59 -12.95
C THR A 158 -8.97 3.58 -12.74
N ARG A 159 -8.30 3.62 -11.58
CA ARG A 159 -7.18 2.75 -11.25
C ARG A 159 -7.65 1.31 -10.96
N ILE A 160 -6.89 0.34 -11.46
CA ILE A 160 -7.10 -1.10 -11.20
C ILE A 160 -5.76 -1.77 -10.83
N PRO A 161 -5.77 -2.84 -10.00
CA PRO A 161 -4.60 -3.71 -9.88
C PRO A 161 -4.33 -4.42 -11.22
N ASP A 162 -3.07 -4.59 -11.60
CA ASP A 162 -2.71 -5.33 -12.82
C ASP A 162 -1.38 -6.07 -12.67
N GLN A 163 -1.42 -7.18 -11.93
CA GLN A 163 -0.24 -8.02 -11.69
C GLN A 163 0.28 -8.70 -12.96
N ALA A 164 -0.55 -8.81 -14.02
CA ALA A 164 -0.13 -9.38 -15.31
C ALA A 164 0.91 -8.51 -16.03
N MET A 165 1.13 -7.27 -15.57
CA MET A 165 2.24 -6.45 -16.03
C MET A 165 3.61 -7.00 -15.63
N ILE A 166 3.72 -7.92 -14.67
CA ILE A 166 5.00 -8.52 -14.26
C ILE A 166 5.11 -9.88 -14.94
N VAL A 167 6.11 -10.04 -15.81
CA VAL A 167 6.22 -11.20 -16.70
C VAL A 167 6.69 -12.44 -15.95
N GLU A 168 7.60 -12.26 -14.99
CA GLU A 168 8.17 -13.37 -14.24
C GLU A 168 7.23 -13.90 -13.16
N GLU A 169 7.26 -15.22 -12.96
CA GLU A 169 6.71 -15.82 -11.75
C GLU A 169 7.50 -15.33 -10.52
N GLN A 170 6.79 -15.03 -9.44
CA GLN A 170 7.36 -14.46 -8.23
C GLN A 170 7.11 -15.37 -7.05
N GLU A 171 8.15 -15.58 -6.23
CA GLU A 171 8.01 -16.19 -4.92
C GLU A 171 7.25 -15.25 -3.98
N GLU A 172 6.41 -15.82 -3.11
CA GLU A 172 5.71 -15.07 -2.05
C GLU A 172 6.69 -14.71 -0.93
N ASN A 173 7.46 -13.65 -1.14
CA ASN A 173 8.45 -13.16 -0.20
C ASN A 173 8.48 -11.62 -0.17
N ASN A 174 9.43 -11.05 0.57
CA ASN A 174 9.54 -9.60 0.73
C ASN A 174 9.97 -8.85 -0.54
N ASP A 175 10.39 -9.56 -1.60
CA ASP A 175 10.78 -8.98 -2.88
C ASP A 175 9.61 -8.90 -3.89
N PHE A 176 8.41 -9.37 -3.51
CA PHE A 176 7.25 -9.44 -4.39
C PHE A 176 6.88 -8.05 -4.93
N VAL A 177 7.06 -7.86 -6.23
CA VAL A 177 6.74 -6.64 -6.96
C VAL A 177 5.25 -6.60 -7.25
N VAL A 178 4.61 -5.45 -7.07
CA VAL A 178 3.17 -5.26 -7.35
C VAL A 178 2.94 -4.12 -8.32
N ALA A 179 1.91 -4.26 -9.17
CA ALA A 179 1.58 -3.27 -10.19
C ALA A 179 0.11 -2.85 -10.15
N THR A 180 -0.13 -1.56 -10.43
CA THR A 180 -1.46 -0.98 -10.63
C THR A 180 -1.42 0.00 -11.79
N ARG A 181 -2.52 0.18 -12.51
CA ARG A 181 -2.59 1.08 -13.67
C ARG A 181 -3.93 1.75 -13.82
N ASP A 182 -3.99 2.74 -14.69
CA ASP A 182 -5.26 3.25 -15.21
C ASP A 182 -5.95 2.17 -16.05
N GLY A 183 -7.26 2.01 -15.87
CA GLY A 183 -8.09 1.08 -16.64
C GLY A 183 -8.08 1.36 -18.14
N ARG A 184 -7.83 2.61 -18.56
CA ARG A 184 -7.68 3.01 -19.96
C ARG A 184 -6.20 3.07 -20.40
N GLY A 185 -5.26 2.63 -19.56
CA GLY A 185 -3.85 2.51 -19.90
C GLY A 185 -3.07 3.83 -19.96
N THR A 186 -3.56 4.91 -19.34
CA THR A 186 -2.89 6.23 -19.38
C THR A 186 -1.70 6.37 -18.43
N TYR A 187 -1.59 5.50 -17.42
CA TYR A 187 -0.43 5.42 -16.52
C TYR A 187 -0.32 4.03 -15.89
N ALA A 188 0.86 3.67 -15.41
CA ALA A 188 1.10 2.55 -14.49
C ALA A 188 2.03 2.95 -13.35
N LEU A 189 1.84 2.29 -12.21
CA LEU A 189 2.69 2.38 -11.03
C LEU A 189 3.15 0.96 -10.68
N ILE A 190 4.45 0.77 -10.48
CA ILE A 190 5.03 -0.51 -10.10
C ILE A 190 5.88 -0.32 -8.85
N TYR A 191 5.57 -1.03 -7.78
CA TYR A 191 6.28 -0.96 -6.51
C TYR A 191 7.27 -2.12 -6.36
N PHE A 192 8.54 -1.78 -6.13
CA PHE A 192 9.66 -2.69 -5.93
C PHE A 192 10.08 -2.61 -4.47
N PRO A 193 9.73 -3.58 -3.61
CA PRO A 193 9.99 -3.47 -2.17
C PRO A 193 11.49 -3.47 -1.81
N THR A 194 12.31 -4.13 -2.62
CA THR A 194 13.75 -4.31 -2.37
C THR A 194 14.62 -3.99 -3.59
N GLY A 195 14.05 -3.33 -4.59
CA GLY A 195 14.76 -2.96 -5.81
C GLY A 195 15.15 -4.14 -6.72
N LYS A 196 14.38 -5.23 -6.70
CA LYS A 196 14.57 -6.39 -7.59
C LYS A 196 14.39 -6.00 -9.07
N THR A 197 15.34 -6.38 -9.93
CA THR A 197 15.19 -6.26 -11.40
C THR A 197 13.98 -7.08 -11.87
N THR A 198 13.12 -6.48 -12.69
CA THR A 198 11.86 -7.09 -13.14
C THR A 198 11.56 -6.74 -14.59
N THR A 199 11.04 -7.68 -15.36
CA THR A 199 10.56 -7.46 -16.72
C THR A 199 9.09 -7.12 -16.70
N LEU A 200 8.73 -5.97 -17.28
CA LEU A 200 7.35 -5.52 -17.36
C LEU A 200 6.76 -5.78 -18.74
N ASP A 201 5.51 -6.25 -18.79
CA ASP A 201 4.62 -6.20 -19.96
C ASP A 201 3.85 -4.87 -19.95
N LEU A 202 4.07 -4.06 -20.98
CA LEU A 202 3.47 -2.73 -21.12
C LEU A 202 2.35 -2.69 -22.18
N SER A 203 1.94 -3.84 -22.70
CA SER A 203 0.90 -3.96 -23.74
C SER A 203 -0.47 -3.40 -23.35
N ASN A 204 -0.76 -3.34 -22.05
CA ASN A 204 -1.99 -2.77 -21.50
C ASN A 204 -1.95 -1.23 -21.34
N LEU A 205 -0.84 -0.57 -21.70
CA LEU A 205 -0.72 0.88 -21.71
C LEU A 205 -1.02 1.45 -23.10
N ASN A 206 -1.85 2.49 -23.13
CA ASN A 206 -2.28 3.16 -24.35
C ASN A 206 -1.52 4.49 -24.47
N GLY A 207 -0.40 4.47 -25.18
CA GLY A 207 0.40 5.66 -25.47
C GLY A 207 1.48 5.39 -26.50
N ASP A 208 1.72 6.35 -27.38
CA ASP A 208 2.79 6.24 -28.40
C ASP A 208 4.18 6.47 -27.80
N LYS A 209 4.22 7.22 -26.68
CA LYS A 209 5.44 7.59 -25.95
C LYS A 209 5.15 7.61 -24.47
N PHE A 210 6.03 6.98 -23.70
CA PHE A 210 5.97 7.00 -22.25
C PHE A 210 7.07 7.89 -21.67
N ILE A 211 6.75 8.57 -20.59
CA ILE A 211 7.73 9.16 -19.69
C ILE A 211 7.71 8.37 -18.39
N SER A 212 8.89 8.08 -17.84
CA SER A 212 9.00 7.35 -16.59
C SER A 212 9.77 8.13 -15.54
N HIS A 213 9.42 7.88 -14.28
CA HIS A 213 10.07 8.48 -13.12
C HIS A 213 10.26 7.44 -12.02
N TRP A 214 11.40 7.52 -11.34
CA TRP A 214 11.57 6.86 -10.06
C TRP A 214 11.00 7.75 -8.96
N TYR A 215 10.11 7.20 -8.16
CA TYR A 215 9.56 7.81 -6.96
C TYR A 215 10.11 7.10 -5.72
N ASP A 216 10.60 7.87 -4.77
CA ASP A 216 11.14 7.38 -3.50
C ASP A 216 10.06 7.40 -2.40
N PRO A 217 9.54 6.24 -1.95
CA PRO A 217 8.53 6.17 -0.90
C PRO A 217 8.99 6.72 0.47
N ARG A 218 10.30 6.79 0.71
CA ARG A 218 10.89 7.24 1.98
C ARG A 218 10.96 8.76 2.09
N THR A 219 11.01 9.45 0.95
CA THR A 219 11.20 10.91 0.91
C THR A 219 10.12 11.65 0.14
N GLY A 220 9.37 10.94 -0.71
CA GLY A 220 8.39 11.51 -1.62
C GLY A 220 8.95 12.24 -2.83
N ASN A 221 10.28 12.17 -3.05
CA ASN A 221 10.93 12.78 -4.19
C ASN A 221 10.81 11.90 -5.43
N ALA A 222 10.84 12.55 -6.61
CA ALA A 222 10.89 11.87 -7.89
C ALA A 222 12.02 12.38 -8.78
N PHE A 223 12.60 11.50 -9.58
CA PHE A 223 13.60 11.84 -10.60
C PHE A 223 13.38 11.01 -11.86
N ALA A 224 14.06 11.38 -12.95
CA ALA A 224 13.90 10.72 -14.25
C ALA A 224 14.18 9.21 -14.17
N GLY A 225 13.26 8.43 -14.71
CA GLY A 225 13.38 6.98 -14.83
C GLY A 225 13.99 6.53 -16.15
N PRO A 226 14.02 5.21 -16.42
CA PRO A 226 14.52 4.68 -17.69
C PRO A 226 13.69 5.16 -18.89
N SER A 227 14.34 5.28 -20.05
CA SER A 227 13.61 5.48 -21.31
C SER A 227 12.88 4.19 -21.68
N ILE A 228 11.56 4.25 -21.74
CA ILE A 228 10.70 3.12 -22.06
C ILE A 228 10.13 3.35 -23.46
N ASN A 229 10.56 2.51 -24.39
CA ASN A 229 9.95 2.49 -25.72
C ASN A 229 8.61 1.76 -25.64
N ALA A 230 7.71 2.03 -26.59
CA ALA A 230 6.47 1.27 -26.76
C ALA A 230 6.73 -0.16 -27.31
N SER A 231 7.66 -0.90 -26.69
CA SER A 231 7.82 -2.33 -26.85
C SER A 231 6.95 -3.04 -25.82
N HIS A 232 6.46 -4.23 -26.17
CA HIS A 232 5.60 -5.02 -25.27
C HIS A 232 6.30 -5.39 -23.96
N ALA A 233 7.63 -5.52 -23.96
CA ALA A 233 8.41 -5.85 -22.76
C ALA A 233 9.51 -4.80 -22.48
N ALA A 234 9.78 -4.54 -21.20
CA ALA A 234 10.88 -3.69 -20.74
C ALA A 234 11.50 -4.25 -19.46
N GLU A 235 12.82 -4.50 -19.47
CA GLU A 235 13.57 -4.82 -18.25
C GLU A 235 13.79 -3.54 -17.43
N ILE A 236 13.39 -3.57 -16.17
CA ILE A 236 13.47 -2.45 -15.25
C ILE A 236 14.46 -2.80 -14.13
N ILE A 237 15.44 -1.91 -13.95
CA ILE A 237 16.45 -1.98 -12.89
C ILE A 237 16.24 -0.80 -11.95
N PRO A 238 15.72 -1.03 -10.72
CA PRO A 238 15.60 0.02 -9.71
C PRO A 238 16.94 0.69 -9.35
N PRO A 239 16.92 1.95 -8.88
CA PRO A 239 18.16 2.73 -8.64
C PRO A 239 19.13 2.08 -7.65
N THR A 240 18.59 1.42 -6.62
CA THR A 240 19.31 0.65 -5.61
C THR A 240 18.52 -0.59 -5.25
N SER A 241 19.20 -1.58 -4.67
CA SER A 241 18.60 -2.85 -4.24
C SER A 241 18.97 -3.22 -2.80
N GLY A 242 18.20 -4.15 -2.22
CA GLY A 242 18.38 -4.66 -0.86
C GLY A 242 17.36 -4.13 0.13
N LYS A 243 17.51 -4.57 1.38
CA LYS A 243 16.62 -4.23 2.49
C LYS A 243 16.58 -2.70 2.70
N GLY A 244 15.38 -2.12 2.73
CA GLY A 244 15.14 -0.68 2.88
C GLY A 244 15.30 0.14 1.61
N HIS A 245 15.52 -0.52 0.47
CA HIS A 245 15.70 0.12 -0.84
C HIS A 245 14.47 -0.01 -1.74
N ASP A 246 13.32 0.43 -1.22
CA ASP A 246 12.05 0.42 -1.93
C ASP A 246 11.90 1.58 -2.93
N TRP A 247 11.24 1.31 -4.06
CA TRP A 247 11.04 2.25 -5.15
C TRP A 247 9.67 2.07 -5.81
N VAL A 248 9.10 3.15 -6.33
CA VAL A 248 8.00 3.07 -7.30
C VAL A 248 8.47 3.56 -8.65
N LEU A 249 8.30 2.77 -9.70
CA LEU A 249 8.36 3.25 -11.07
C LEU A 249 7.00 3.81 -11.45
N VAL A 250 6.96 5.07 -11.84
CA VAL A 250 5.79 5.70 -12.44
C VAL A 250 6.00 5.79 -13.95
N ILE A 251 5.04 5.30 -14.71
CA ILE A 251 5.02 5.34 -16.17
C ILE A 251 3.77 6.11 -16.59
N ASP A 252 3.93 7.19 -17.34
CA ASP A 252 2.83 8.01 -17.84
C ASP A 252 2.83 8.01 -19.36
N ASP A 253 1.63 7.98 -19.96
CA ASP A 253 1.45 8.44 -21.33
C ASP A 253 1.81 9.93 -21.39
N LEU A 254 2.82 10.25 -22.21
CA LEU A 254 3.34 11.60 -22.38
C LEU A 254 2.24 12.60 -22.81
N SER A 255 1.19 12.14 -23.49
CA SER A 255 0.11 13.00 -23.97
C SER A 255 -0.77 13.56 -22.84
N GLN A 256 -0.83 12.89 -21.68
CA GLN A 256 -1.68 13.28 -20.56
C GLN A 256 -1.17 14.50 -19.80
N LYS A 257 0.14 14.77 -19.86
CA LYS A 257 0.79 15.91 -19.18
C LYS A 257 0.46 16.00 -17.68
N PHE A 258 0.49 14.87 -16.97
CA PHE A 258 0.25 14.86 -15.54
C PHE A 258 1.29 15.70 -14.77
N ASP A 259 0.87 16.25 -13.63
CA ASP A 259 1.74 17.02 -12.73
C ASP A 259 2.83 16.14 -12.10
N ALA A 260 3.82 16.83 -11.54
CA ALA A 260 4.95 16.21 -10.84
C ALA A 260 4.46 15.32 -9.67
N HIS A 261 5.02 14.12 -9.60
CA HIS A 261 4.69 13.12 -8.57
C HIS A 261 4.98 13.64 -7.16
N GLY A 262 4.16 13.25 -6.18
CA GLY A 262 4.46 13.45 -4.76
C GLY A 262 4.24 14.84 -4.18
N LYS A 263 3.92 15.84 -5.00
CA LYS A 263 3.59 17.21 -4.56
C LYS A 263 2.14 17.50 -4.91
N THR A 264 1.26 17.39 -3.92
CA THR A 264 -0.11 17.90 -4.03
C THR A 264 -0.16 19.24 -3.31
N ASP A 265 -0.41 20.33 -4.04
CA ASP A 265 -0.68 21.67 -3.49
C ASP A 265 -2.10 21.74 -2.88
N ARG A 266 -2.45 20.78 -2.00
CA ARG A 266 -3.75 20.74 -1.32
C ARG A 266 -3.62 20.37 0.14
#